data_AF-A0A7S3FA02-F1
#
_entry.id   AF-A0A7S3FA02-F1
#
_cell.length_a   1.000
_cell.length_b   1.000
_cell.length_c   1.000
_cell.angle_alpha   90.00
_cell.angle_beta   90.00
_cell.angle_gamma   90.00
#
_symmetry.space_group_name_H-M   'P 1'
#
loop_
_entity.id
_entity.type
_entity.pdbx_description
1 polymer ?
#
loop_
_entity_poly.entity_id
_entity_poly.type
_entity_poly.pdbx_seq_one_letter_code
_entity_poly.pdbx_strand_id
1 'polypeptide(L)'
;MQVLRYGIGQQYDTHQDVGEVSSKSGAQLASSGGHRAITCLLYFTDVEEGGETVFPISEWADEEMKEGLAGSFSKCGSQGVAVKPRKGDMMCFWSIDYMAKIDRHSLHAGCPVIKGEKWTGTKWIHQTPFRWGGSNAKRKGSAPGSGPCEDLRDECETWAYHGECDKNPLFMVGTEGACNKACGKC
;
A
#
# COMPACT_ATOMS: atom_id res chain seq x y z
N MET A 1 9.70 -1.69 9.51
CA MET A 1 10.16 -1.34 8.16
C MET A 1 10.94 -2.53 7.64
N GLN A 2 10.73 -2.94 6.40
CA GLN A 2 11.50 -4.05 5.82
C GLN A 2 12.65 -3.46 5.01
N VAL A 3 13.88 -3.92 5.28
CA VAL A 3 15.07 -3.48 4.55
C VAL A 3 15.57 -4.63 3.70
N LEU A 4 15.86 -4.37 2.43
CA LEU A 4 16.36 -5.34 1.47
C LEU A 4 17.64 -4.83 0.82
N ARG A 5 18.56 -5.76 0.55
CA ARG A 5 19.79 -5.52 -0.21
C ARG A 5 19.77 -6.42 -1.44
N TYR A 6 20.05 -5.84 -2.59
CA TYR A 6 20.24 -6.55 -3.85
C TYR A 6 21.64 -6.27 -4.38
N GLY A 7 22.41 -7.34 -4.56
CA GLY A 7 23.67 -7.33 -5.30
C GLY A 7 23.46 -7.54 -6.80
N ILE A 8 24.57 -7.59 -7.54
CA ILE A 8 24.57 -7.79 -8.99
C ILE A 8 23.78 -9.05 -9.38
N GLY A 9 22.90 -8.90 -10.37
CA GLY A 9 22.00 -9.94 -10.89
C GLY A 9 20.78 -10.23 -10.04
N GLN A 10 20.72 -9.78 -8.79
CA GLN A 10 19.55 -10.01 -7.94
C GLN A 10 18.39 -9.10 -8.34
N GLN A 11 17.19 -9.67 -8.32
CA GLN A 11 15.94 -9.02 -8.73
C GLN A 11 14.82 -9.39 -7.76
N TYR A 12 13.64 -8.81 -7.96
CA TYR A 12 12.41 -9.24 -7.32
C TYR A 12 11.31 -9.38 -8.37
N ASP A 13 10.71 -10.56 -8.46
CA ASP A 13 9.76 -10.87 -9.51
C ASP A 13 8.49 -10.03 -9.42
N THR A 14 7.78 -9.95 -10.55
CA THR A 14 6.54 -9.18 -10.67
C THR A 14 5.49 -9.67 -9.67
N HIS A 15 4.96 -8.75 -8.86
CA HIS A 15 4.00 -9.06 -7.81
C HIS A 15 3.12 -7.85 -7.45
N GLN A 16 2.13 -8.08 -6.59
CA GLN A 16 1.39 -7.04 -5.90
C GLN A 16 1.69 -7.13 -4.41
N ASP A 17 1.67 -5.98 -3.74
CA ASP A 17 1.87 -5.93 -2.29
C ASP A 17 0.62 -6.31 -1.49
N VAL A 18 -0.53 -6.38 -2.16
CA VAL A 18 -1.82 -6.81 -1.64
C VAL A 18 -2.22 -8.13 -2.29
N GLY A 19 -3.07 -8.91 -1.62
CA GLY A 19 -3.65 -10.13 -2.19
C GLY A 19 -5.13 -10.24 -1.86
N GLU A 20 -5.86 -11.01 -2.66
CA GLU A 20 -7.28 -11.27 -2.46
C GLU A 20 -7.53 -11.91 -1.09
N VAL A 21 -8.42 -11.36 -0.27
CA VAL A 21 -8.74 -11.89 1.08
C VAL A 21 -9.30 -13.31 1.02
N SER A 22 -9.90 -13.70 -0.11
CA SER A 22 -10.37 -15.06 -0.37
C SER A 22 -9.22 -16.08 -0.54
N SER A 23 -8.00 -15.61 -0.83
CA SER A 23 -6.80 -16.44 -0.92
C SER A 23 -6.11 -16.57 0.44
N LYS A 24 -5.43 -17.70 0.69
CA LYS A 24 -4.69 -17.91 1.95
C LYS A 24 -3.62 -16.84 2.20
N SER A 25 -2.87 -16.49 1.16
CA SER A 25 -1.81 -15.48 1.24
C SER A 25 -2.37 -14.08 1.47
N GLY A 26 -3.43 -13.68 0.74
CA GLY A 26 -4.09 -12.40 0.93
C GLY A 26 -4.72 -12.26 2.31
N ALA A 27 -5.42 -13.30 2.79
CA ALA A 27 -5.94 -13.34 4.16
C ALA A 27 -4.83 -13.17 5.22
N GLN A 28 -3.67 -13.82 5.02
CA GLN A 28 -2.54 -13.68 5.92
C GLN A 28 -1.97 -12.25 5.90
N LEU A 29 -1.81 -11.66 4.71
CA LEU A 29 -1.32 -10.28 4.56
C LEU A 29 -2.27 -9.26 5.20
N ALA A 30 -3.59 -9.49 5.08
CA ALA A 30 -4.63 -8.63 5.63
C ALA A 30 -4.94 -8.88 7.11
N SER A 31 -4.43 -9.97 7.70
CA SER A 31 -4.77 -10.42 9.05
C SER A 31 -4.51 -9.38 10.14
N SER A 32 -3.60 -8.45 9.91
CA SER A 32 -3.30 -7.33 10.78
C SER A 32 -3.35 -6.06 9.97
N GLY A 33 -4.36 -5.20 10.19
CA GLY A 33 -4.49 -3.91 9.52
C GLY A 33 -5.27 -3.92 8.19
N GLY A 34 -5.88 -5.03 7.77
CA GLY A 34 -6.55 -5.11 6.47
C GLY A 34 -5.56 -5.02 5.30
N HIS A 35 -6.04 -4.66 4.10
CA HIS A 35 -5.16 -4.53 2.94
C HIS A 35 -4.04 -3.53 3.21
N ARG A 36 -2.86 -3.80 2.64
CA ARG A 36 -1.82 -2.78 2.47
C ARG A 36 -2.35 -1.81 1.42
N ALA A 37 -2.76 -0.63 1.85
CA ALA A 37 -3.38 0.37 0.99
C ALA A 37 -2.33 1.11 0.15
N ILE A 38 -1.20 1.47 0.78
CA ILE A 38 -0.10 2.20 0.15
C ILE A 38 1.20 1.46 0.43
N THR A 39 2.03 1.35 -0.60
CA THR A 39 3.45 0.98 -0.45
C THR A 39 4.29 2.20 -0.68
N CYS A 40 5.21 2.49 0.25
CA CYS A 40 6.27 3.45 0.06
C CYS A 40 7.63 2.74 0.08
N LEU A 41 8.39 2.91 -0.99
CA LEU A 41 9.70 2.32 -1.21
C LEU A 41 10.77 3.42 -1.16
N LEU A 42 11.61 3.38 -0.12
CA LEU A 42 12.74 4.28 0.05
C LEU A 42 13.99 3.67 -0.58
N TYR A 43 14.78 4.47 -1.28
CA TYR A 43 16.08 4.06 -1.84
C TYR A 43 17.22 4.60 -0.95
N PHE A 44 18.03 3.71 -0.40
CA PHE A 44 19.15 4.07 0.48
C PHE A 44 20.48 4.25 -0.27
N THR A 45 20.54 3.80 -1.52
CA THR A 45 21.72 3.93 -2.40
C THR A 45 21.31 4.41 -3.79
N ASP A 46 22.24 5.12 -4.44
CA ASP A 46 22.21 5.32 -5.88
C ASP A 46 22.67 4.01 -6.54
N VAL A 47 21.91 3.54 -7.53
CA VAL A 47 22.29 2.34 -8.30
C VAL A 47 22.85 2.79 -9.65
N GLU A 48 24.06 2.32 -9.98
CA GLU A 48 24.77 2.76 -11.18
C GLU A 48 24.08 2.28 -12.47
N GLU A 49 23.65 1.02 -12.51
CA GLU A 49 22.94 0.45 -13.66
C GLU A 49 21.95 -0.63 -13.23
N GLY A 50 20.75 -0.62 -13.82
CA GLY A 50 19.66 -1.52 -13.47
C GLY A 50 19.01 -1.16 -12.14
N GLY A 51 18.43 -2.16 -11.47
CA GLY A 51 17.83 -2.01 -10.15
C GLY A 51 16.55 -1.17 -10.12
N GLU A 52 15.98 -0.80 -11.26
CA GLU A 52 14.74 -0.02 -11.32
C GLU A 52 13.59 -0.69 -10.56
N THR A 53 12.64 0.09 -10.08
CA THR A 53 11.31 -0.43 -9.77
C THR A 53 10.40 -0.16 -10.96
N VAL A 54 9.89 -1.22 -11.60
CA VAL A 54 9.10 -1.13 -12.83
C VAL A 54 7.66 -1.58 -12.59
N PHE A 55 6.71 -0.88 -13.20
CA PHE A 55 5.28 -1.14 -13.22
C PHE A 55 4.87 -1.51 -14.66
N PRO A 56 4.94 -2.79 -15.04
CA PRO A 56 4.85 -3.23 -16.44
C PRO A 56 3.51 -2.97 -17.11
N ILE A 57 2.45 -2.71 -16.34
CA ILE A 57 1.11 -2.43 -16.88
C ILE A 57 0.60 -1.03 -16.52
N SER A 58 1.43 -0.20 -15.88
CA SER A 58 1.11 1.21 -15.66
C SER A 58 1.41 2.03 -16.91
N GLU A 59 0.72 3.15 -17.03
CA GLU A 59 0.90 4.13 -18.11
C GLU A 59 1.56 5.39 -17.56
N TRP A 60 2.43 6.01 -18.37
CA TRP A 60 3.02 7.28 -18.01
C TRP A 60 1.94 8.36 -18.01
N ALA A 61 1.83 9.11 -16.91
CA ALA A 61 0.89 10.23 -16.84
C ALA A 61 1.33 11.43 -17.69
N ASP A 62 2.63 11.52 -17.98
CA ASP A 62 3.28 12.60 -18.71
C ASP A 62 4.18 11.98 -19.79
N GLU A 63 3.82 12.21 -21.06
CA GLU A 63 4.59 11.71 -22.20
C GLU A 63 5.93 12.43 -22.38
N GLU A 64 6.05 13.71 -21.99
CA GLU A 64 7.33 14.42 -22.03
C GLU A 64 8.32 13.81 -21.02
N MET A 65 7.83 13.42 -19.84
CA MET A 65 8.64 12.71 -18.84
C MET A 65 9.13 11.36 -19.39
N LYS A 66 8.25 10.60 -20.03
CA LYS A 66 8.59 9.31 -20.64
C LYS A 66 9.64 9.47 -21.73
N GLU A 67 9.49 10.45 -22.62
CA GLU A 67 10.45 10.75 -23.68
C GLU A 67 11.79 11.22 -23.11
N GLY A 68 11.76 12.11 -22.11
CA GLY A 68 12.96 12.62 -21.44
C GLY A 68 13.75 11.54 -20.69
N LEU A 69 13.10 10.45 -20.29
CA LEU A 69 13.73 9.29 -19.64
C LEU A 69 14.00 8.13 -20.61
N ALA A 70 13.60 8.25 -21.87
CA ALA A 70 13.78 7.21 -22.87
C ALA A 70 15.26 6.86 -23.06
N GLY A 71 15.57 5.57 -23.13
CA GLY A 71 16.95 5.06 -23.23
C GLY A 71 17.78 5.16 -21.95
N SER A 72 17.24 5.76 -20.88
CA SER A 72 17.93 5.83 -19.59
C SER A 72 17.77 4.54 -18.77
N PHE A 73 16.75 3.74 -19.04
CA PHE A 73 16.42 2.53 -18.29
C PHE A 73 17.10 1.27 -18.86
N SER A 74 17.30 0.29 -18.00
CA SER A 74 17.66 -1.07 -18.41
C SER A 74 16.57 -1.69 -19.30
N LYS A 75 16.88 -2.83 -19.94
CA LYS A 75 15.88 -3.61 -20.70
C LYS A 75 14.65 -3.94 -19.86
N CYS A 76 14.83 -4.22 -18.56
CA CYS A 76 13.74 -4.49 -17.63
C CYS A 76 12.95 -3.22 -17.30
N GLY A 77 13.63 -2.12 -16.95
CA GLY A 77 12.96 -0.84 -16.64
C GLY A 77 12.18 -0.26 -17.81
N SER A 78 12.58 -0.59 -19.05
CA SER A 78 11.91 -0.13 -20.27
C SER A 78 10.58 -0.85 -20.57
N GLN A 79 10.15 -1.81 -19.75
CA GLN A 79 8.92 -2.59 -19.97
C GLN A 79 7.64 -1.89 -19.49
N GLY A 80 7.73 -0.71 -18.87
CA GLY A 80 6.58 0.05 -18.37
C GLY A 80 6.98 1.37 -17.75
N VAL A 81 6.18 1.87 -16.81
CA VAL A 81 6.58 3.01 -15.96
C VAL A 81 7.66 2.53 -15.00
N ALA A 82 8.78 3.24 -14.90
CA ALA A 82 9.89 2.82 -14.06
C ALA A 82 10.54 3.98 -13.31
N VAL A 83 11.06 3.66 -12.13
CA VAL A 83 11.78 4.60 -11.26
C VAL A 83 13.18 4.07 -11.00
N LYS A 84 14.18 4.92 -11.26
CA LYS A 84 15.58 4.62 -10.94
C LYS A 84 15.83 4.78 -9.44
N PRO A 85 16.59 3.87 -8.80
CA PRO A 85 17.00 4.04 -7.41
C PRO A 85 17.97 5.21 -7.29
N ARG A 86 17.54 6.27 -6.60
CA ARG A 86 18.38 7.41 -6.23
C ARG A 86 18.33 7.59 -4.73
N LYS A 87 19.48 7.73 -4.11
CA LYS A 87 19.60 7.79 -2.65
C LYS A 87 18.77 8.94 -2.09
N GLY A 88 17.90 8.62 -1.14
CA GLY A 88 17.03 9.57 -0.46
C GLY A 88 15.65 9.73 -1.08
N ASP A 89 15.45 9.28 -2.34
CA ASP A 89 14.13 9.28 -2.95
C ASP A 89 13.22 8.23 -2.30
N MET A 90 11.93 8.55 -2.27
CA MET A 90 10.87 7.64 -1.87
C MET A 90 9.77 7.65 -2.92
N MET A 91 9.46 6.48 -3.47
CA MET A 91 8.32 6.28 -4.36
C MET A 91 7.17 5.67 -3.57
N CYS A 92 5.98 6.26 -3.66
CA CYS A 92 4.77 5.70 -3.07
C CYS A 92 3.73 5.40 -4.15
N PHE A 93 2.99 4.30 -4.00
CA PHE A 93 1.89 3.93 -4.87
C PHE A 93 0.77 3.25 -4.08
N TRP A 94 -0.47 3.37 -4.59
CA TRP A 94 -1.64 2.71 -4.05
C TRP A 94 -1.70 1.27 -4.54
N SER A 95 -1.95 0.32 -3.63
CA SER A 95 -2.21 -1.09 -3.99
C SER A 95 -3.70 -1.37 -4.20
N ILE A 96 -4.56 -0.47 -3.72
CA ILE A 96 -6.02 -0.57 -3.80
C ILE A 96 -6.61 0.79 -4.18
N ASP A 97 -7.80 0.78 -4.79
CA ASP A 97 -8.58 2.00 -5.04
C ASP A 97 -9.38 2.46 -3.81
N TYR A 98 -10.10 3.57 -3.97
CA TYR A 98 -10.95 4.16 -2.93
C TYR A 98 -12.13 3.26 -2.50
N MET A 99 -12.43 2.20 -3.25
CA MET A 99 -13.43 1.18 -2.94
C MET A 99 -12.81 -0.09 -2.37
N ALA A 100 -11.53 -0.03 -1.96
CA ALA A 100 -10.75 -1.15 -1.44
C ALA A 100 -10.52 -2.32 -2.42
N LYS A 101 -10.75 -2.10 -3.72
CA LYS A 101 -10.47 -3.09 -4.75
C LYS A 101 -9.00 -3.03 -5.11
N ILE A 102 -8.38 -4.19 -5.31
CA ILE A 102 -6.98 -4.30 -5.74
C ILE A 102 -6.79 -3.55 -7.08
N ASP A 103 -5.89 -2.58 -7.08
CA ASP A 103 -5.51 -1.86 -8.29
C ASP A 103 -4.49 -2.70 -9.07
N ARG A 104 -4.85 -3.11 -10.28
CA ARG A 104 -3.97 -3.91 -11.12
C ARG A 104 -2.73 -3.15 -11.56
N HIS A 105 -2.81 -1.83 -11.73
CA HIS A 105 -1.68 -1.02 -12.19
C HIS A 105 -0.54 -0.96 -11.16
N SER A 106 -0.82 -1.32 -9.90
CA SER A 106 0.17 -1.48 -8.83
C SER A 106 1.08 -2.71 -8.96
N LEU A 107 0.83 -3.57 -9.96
CA LEU A 107 1.71 -4.69 -10.29
C LEU A 107 3.10 -4.15 -10.60
N HIS A 108 4.11 -4.64 -9.88
CA HIS A 108 5.47 -4.10 -9.98
C HIS A 108 6.55 -5.16 -9.75
N ALA A 109 7.76 -4.85 -10.18
CA ALA A 109 8.93 -5.69 -10.03
C ALA A 109 10.16 -4.85 -9.66
N GLY A 110 11.15 -5.50 -9.04
CA GLY A 110 12.49 -4.95 -8.89
C GLY A 110 13.40 -5.51 -9.98
N CYS A 111 13.82 -4.67 -10.93
CA CYS A 111 14.72 -5.08 -11.99
C CYS A 111 16.08 -5.55 -11.46
N PRO A 112 16.79 -6.44 -12.18
CA PRO A 112 18.13 -6.87 -11.83
C PRO A 112 19.08 -5.68 -11.63
N VAL A 113 19.88 -5.71 -10.58
CA VAL A 113 21.03 -4.80 -10.46
C VAL A 113 22.10 -5.24 -11.46
N ILE A 114 22.49 -4.35 -12.38
CA ILE A 114 23.53 -4.65 -13.37
C ILE A 114 24.88 -4.16 -12.84
N LYS A 115 24.92 -2.98 -12.21
CA LYS A 115 26.13 -2.40 -11.62
C LYS A 115 25.82 -1.64 -10.32
N GLY A 116 26.71 -1.78 -9.34
CA GLY A 116 26.57 -1.22 -8.00
C GLY A 116 25.82 -2.15 -7.03
N GLU A 117 25.13 -1.58 -6.06
CA GLU A 117 24.25 -2.31 -5.14
C GLU A 117 23.01 -1.50 -4.78
N LYS A 118 21.88 -2.18 -4.62
CA LYS A 118 20.60 -1.56 -4.28
C LYS A 118 20.22 -1.88 -2.85
N TRP A 119 20.02 -0.84 -2.05
CA TRP A 119 19.42 -0.95 -0.72
C TRP A 119 18.08 -0.24 -0.72
N THR A 120 17.04 -0.93 -0.26
CA THR A 120 15.69 -0.37 -0.15
C THR A 120 15.08 -0.57 1.22
N GLY A 121 14.20 0.37 1.58
CA GLY A 121 13.33 0.27 2.75
C GLY A 121 11.88 0.31 2.32
N THR A 122 11.15 -0.79 2.50
CA THR A 122 9.71 -0.85 2.20
C THR A 122 8.90 -0.56 3.46
N LYS A 123 7.97 0.37 3.34
CA LYS A 123 6.95 0.67 4.33
C LYS A 123 5.57 0.46 3.72
N TRP A 124 4.88 -0.56 4.22
CA TRP A 124 3.47 -0.76 3.92
C TRP A 124 2.60 0.03 4.92
N ILE A 125 1.62 0.73 4.37
CA ILE A 125 0.59 1.46 5.12
C ILE A 125 -0.71 0.67 4.95
N HIS A 126 -1.29 0.28 6.07
CA HIS A 126 -2.47 -0.58 6.13
C HIS A 126 -3.76 0.25 6.18
N GLN A 127 -4.87 -0.31 5.67
CA GLN A 127 -6.20 0.33 5.71
C GLN A 127 -6.65 0.63 7.15
N THR A 128 -6.32 -0.25 8.08
CA THR A 128 -6.64 -0.08 9.50
C THR A 128 -5.36 -0.16 10.34
N PRO A 129 -5.37 0.32 11.61
CA PRO A 129 -4.19 0.33 12.45
C PRO A 129 -3.50 -1.03 12.55
N PHE A 130 -2.28 -1.11 12.02
CA PHE A 130 -1.45 -2.31 12.07
C PHE A 130 -0.89 -2.51 13.48
N ARG A 131 -1.12 -3.67 14.10
CA ARG A 131 -0.64 -4.00 15.45
C ARG A 131 0.31 -5.19 15.41
N TRP A 132 1.60 -4.92 15.58
CA TRP A 132 2.65 -5.94 15.64
C TRP A 132 2.55 -6.74 16.95
N GLY A 133 2.65 -8.08 16.88
CA GLY A 133 2.78 -8.92 18.08
C GLY A 133 1.47 -9.32 18.77
N GLY A 134 0.33 -9.15 18.12
CA GLY A 134 -0.94 -9.69 18.61
C GLY A 134 -1.59 -8.84 19.69
N SER A 135 -2.51 -8.00 19.25
CA SER A 135 -3.84 -8.14 19.81
C SER A 135 -4.72 -8.69 18.68
N ASN A 136 -4.88 -10.01 18.64
CA ASN A 136 -6.20 -10.62 18.46
C ASN A 136 -7.11 -10.20 19.63
N ALA A 137 -7.15 -8.90 19.97
CA ALA A 137 -8.41 -8.30 20.26
C ALA A 137 -9.16 -8.44 18.94
N LYS A 138 -9.77 -9.62 18.74
CA LYS A 138 -11.13 -9.65 18.26
C LYS A 138 -11.77 -8.49 19.01
N ARG A 139 -11.88 -7.32 18.38
CA ARG A 139 -12.98 -6.44 18.75
C ARG A 139 -14.14 -7.40 18.72
N LYS A 140 -14.76 -7.64 19.88
CA LYS A 140 -16.06 -8.28 19.90
C LYS A 140 -16.89 -7.35 19.02
N GLY A 141 -16.95 -7.65 17.73
CA GLY A 141 -17.97 -7.13 16.86
C GLY A 141 -19.23 -7.69 17.49
N SER A 142 -19.82 -6.92 18.39
CA SER A 142 -21.24 -7.01 18.62
C SER A 142 -21.86 -7.00 17.23
N ALA A 143 -22.61 -8.06 16.93
CA ALA A 143 -23.36 -8.16 15.70
C ALA A 143 -24.11 -6.83 15.45
N PRO A 144 -24.31 -6.42 14.18
CA PRO A 144 -25.12 -5.24 13.90
C PRO A 144 -26.50 -5.43 14.56
N GLY A 145 -26.83 -4.57 15.52
CA GLY A 145 -28.18 -4.49 16.09
C GLY A 145 -28.45 -5.18 17.44
N SER A 146 -27.45 -5.60 18.23
CA SER A 146 -27.72 -6.12 19.58
C SER A 146 -26.88 -5.54 20.72
N GLY A 147 -25.98 -4.59 20.44
CA GLY A 147 -25.27 -3.81 21.46
C GLY A 147 -25.90 -2.44 21.71
N PRO A 148 -25.63 -1.79 22.86
CA PRO A 148 -26.02 -0.40 23.08
C PRO A 148 -25.42 0.51 21.99
N CYS A 149 -26.20 1.52 21.58
CA CYS A 149 -25.78 2.50 20.58
C CYS A 149 -24.65 3.37 21.16
N GLU A 150 -23.42 2.99 20.88
CA GLU A 150 -22.23 3.60 21.46
C GLU A 150 -21.14 3.80 20.40
N ASP A 151 -20.33 4.83 20.63
CA ASP A 151 -19.08 5.03 19.90
C ASP A 151 -17.98 4.22 20.59
N LEU A 152 -17.25 3.42 19.82
CA LEU A 152 -16.18 2.55 20.32
C LEU A 152 -14.79 3.20 20.19
N ARG A 153 -14.74 4.50 19.88
CA ARG A 153 -13.52 5.30 19.73
C ARG A 153 -13.77 6.72 20.24
N ASP A 154 -12.79 7.27 20.94
CA ASP A 154 -12.88 8.59 21.57
C ASP A 154 -12.92 9.72 20.52
N GLU A 155 -12.41 9.46 19.31
CA GLU A 155 -12.35 10.44 18.23
C GLU A 155 -13.61 10.53 17.37
N CYS A 156 -14.63 9.71 17.63
CA CYS A 156 -15.82 9.61 16.79
C CYS A 156 -16.56 10.94 16.64
N GLU A 157 -16.70 11.74 17.70
CA GLU A 157 -17.33 13.07 17.62
C GLU A 157 -16.53 14.02 16.73
N THR A 158 -15.20 14.04 16.88
CA THR A 158 -14.29 14.89 16.09
C THR A 158 -14.35 14.51 14.61
N TRP A 159 -14.32 13.22 14.29
CA TRP A 159 -14.42 12.74 12.91
C TRP A 159 -15.81 13.04 12.31
N ALA A 160 -16.89 12.81 13.06
CA ALA A 160 -18.23 13.17 12.62
C ALA A 160 -18.36 14.68 12.36
N TYR A 161 -17.81 15.51 13.24
CA TYR A 161 -17.75 16.97 13.07
C TYR A 161 -17.03 17.38 11.77
N HIS A 162 -15.98 16.65 11.38
CA HIS A 162 -15.25 16.89 10.12
C HIS A 162 -15.90 16.26 8.87
N GLY A 163 -17.10 15.69 9.01
CA GLY A 163 -17.90 15.13 7.92
C GLY A 163 -17.49 13.72 7.49
N GLU A 164 -16.77 12.98 8.35
CA GLU A 164 -16.29 11.63 8.02
C GLU A 164 -17.44 10.61 7.85
N CYS A 165 -18.61 10.89 8.42
CA CYS A 165 -19.79 10.05 8.25
C CYS A 165 -20.24 9.94 6.78
N ASP A 166 -20.04 11.01 6.01
CA ASP A 166 -20.37 11.06 4.58
C ASP A 166 -19.17 10.70 3.71
N LYS A 167 -17.97 11.14 4.10
CA LYS A 167 -16.73 10.92 3.33
C LYS A 167 -16.23 9.48 3.43
N ASN A 168 -16.33 8.88 4.62
CA ASN A 168 -15.77 7.58 4.96
C ASN A 168 -16.79 6.69 5.70
N PRO A 169 -17.97 6.42 5.11
CA PRO A 169 -19.07 5.73 5.80
C PRO A 169 -18.68 4.31 6.26
N LEU A 170 -17.81 3.61 5.53
CA LEU A 170 -17.33 2.28 5.94
C LEU A 170 -16.45 2.33 7.20
N PHE A 171 -15.60 3.35 7.32
CA PHE A 171 -14.73 3.56 8.48
C PHE A 171 -15.53 4.01 9.71
N MET A 172 -16.59 4.80 9.49
CA MET A 172 -17.39 5.35 10.57
C MET A 172 -18.46 4.37 11.08
N VAL A 173 -19.29 3.81 10.20
CA VAL A 173 -20.51 3.06 10.55
C VAL A 173 -20.60 1.67 9.91
N GLY A 174 -19.65 1.29 9.04
CA GLY A 174 -19.64 0.01 8.34
C GLY A 174 -19.41 -1.20 9.26
N THR A 175 -19.19 -2.39 8.66
CA THR A 175 -18.90 -3.64 9.40
C THR A 175 -17.67 -3.56 10.30
N GLU A 176 -16.75 -2.64 10.01
CA GLU A 176 -15.58 -2.31 10.84
C GLU A 176 -15.69 -0.92 11.51
N GLY A 177 -16.80 -0.23 11.26
CA GLY A 177 -17.14 1.07 11.80
C GLY A 177 -17.39 1.01 13.29
N ALA A 178 -17.07 2.11 13.97
CA ALA A 178 -17.08 2.21 15.42
C ALA A 178 -17.82 3.45 15.93
N CYS A 179 -18.39 4.27 15.06
CA CYS A 179 -18.88 5.60 15.36
C CYS A 179 -20.38 5.75 15.05
N ASN A 180 -21.16 4.70 15.35
CA ASN A 180 -22.58 4.64 14.99
C ASN A 180 -23.41 5.76 15.62
N LYS A 181 -23.07 6.14 16.86
CA LYS A 181 -23.75 7.19 17.61
C LYS A 181 -23.35 8.57 17.09
N ALA A 182 -22.05 8.83 16.90
CA ALA A 182 -21.57 10.11 16.35
C ALA A 182 -22.12 10.39 14.93
N CYS A 183 -22.38 9.35 14.14
CA CYS A 183 -22.96 9.48 12.79
C CYS A 183 -24.50 9.38 12.75
N GLY A 184 -25.19 9.29 13.89
CA GLY A 184 -26.66 9.18 13.96
C GLY A 184 -27.22 7.99 13.18
N LYS A 185 -26.48 6.88 13.12
CA LYS A 185 -26.89 5.62 12.48
C LYS A 185 -27.48 4.62 13.47
N CYS A 186 -27.39 4.95 14.74
CA CYS A 186 -28.28 4.60 15.82
C CYS A 186 -28.47 5.89 16.66
#